data_AF-A0A5A7SYX8-F1
#
_entry.id   AF-A0A5A7SYX8-F1
#
_cell.length_a   1.000
_cell.length_b   1.000
_cell.length_c   1.000
_cell.angle_alpha   90.00
_cell.angle_beta   90.00
_cell.angle_gamma   90.00
#
_symmetry.space_group_name_H-M   'P 1'
#
loop_
_entity.id
_entity.type
_entity.pdbx_description
1 polymer ?
#
loop_
_entity_poly.entity_id
_entity_poly.type
_entity_poly.pdbx_seq_one_letter_code
_entity_poly.pdbx_strand_id
1 'polypeptide(L)'
;MKASKLLSQGTWSILASVLHTREPKVSLSSDPVVREYLDVFPNELLGQIPPREIDFTIELEPSTPPISRAPYRMAPAKLKELKVQLQELLDKGFIRPSVSS
;
A
#
# COMPACT_ATOMS: atom_id res chain seq x y z
N MET A 1 -7.14 13.16 -42.18
CA MET A 1 -6.53 14.39 -42.75
C MET A 1 -5.35 14.77 -41.86
N LYS A 2 -4.12 14.92 -42.38
CA LYS A 2 -2.91 15.17 -41.56
C LYS A 2 -2.68 16.68 -41.41
N ALA A 3 -2.36 17.14 -40.19
CA ALA A 3 -2.14 18.56 -39.87
C ALA A 3 -1.06 19.22 -40.76
N SER A 4 -0.03 18.48 -41.16
CA SER A 4 1.04 18.96 -42.05
C SER A 4 0.54 19.43 -43.42
N LYS A 5 -0.53 18.82 -43.94
CA LYS A 5 -1.09 19.17 -45.26
C LYS A 5 -1.84 20.51 -45.25
N LEU A 6 -2.40 20.90 -44.09
CA LEU A 6 -3.11 22.17 -43.92
C LEU A 6 -2.13 23.34 -43.70
N LEU A 7 -0.99 23.08 -43.04
CA LEU A 7 0.09 24.06 -42.87
C LEU A 7 0.76 24.44 -44.20
N SER A 8 0.97 23.47 -45.11
CA SER A 8 1.53 23.75 -46.44
C SER A 8 0.60 24.55 -47.36
N GLN A 9 -0.68 24.72 -46.97
CA GLN A 9 -1.68 25.46 -47.73
C GLN A 9 -1.86 26.91 -47.24
N GLY A 10 -0.97 27.41 -46.37
CA GLY A 10 -0.97 28.81 -45.92
C GLY A 10 -2.09 29.15 -44.92
N THR A 11 -2.68 28.15 -44.28
CA THR A 11 -3.75 28.34 -43.28
C THR A 11 -3.17 28.66 -41.91
N TRP A 12 -3.81 29.57 -41.17
CA TRP A 12 -3.41 29.93 -39.82
C TRP A 12 -3.63 28.76 -38.87
N SER A 13 -2.63 28.47 -38.03
CA SER A 13 -2.70 27.38 -37.05
C SER A 13 -2.26 27.88 -35.68
N ILE A 14 -2.84 27.26 -34.64
CA ILE A 14 -2.46 27.51 -33.25
C ILE A 14 -1.84 26.21 -32.73
N LEU A 15 -0.61 26.30 -32.23
CA LEU A 15 0.05 25.20 -31.55
C LEU A 15 -0.30 25.27 -30.06
N ALA A 16 -1.02 24.27 -29.58
CA ALA A 16 -1.21 24.03 -28.15
C ALA A 16 -0.23 22.93 -27.73
N SER A 17 0.57 23.18 -26.70
CA SER A 17 1.38 22.15 -26.05
C SER A 17 0.84 21.92 -24.64
N VAL A 18 0.74 20.67 -24.23
CA VAL A 18 0.40 20.30 -22.86
C VAL A 18 1.71 20.05 -22.13
N LEU A 19 2.05 20.95 -21.21
CA LEU A 19 3.13 20.72 -20.27
C LEU A 19 2.59 19.86 -19.13
N HIS A 20 3.05 18.62 -19.03
CA HIS A 20 2.80 17.81 -17.83
C HIS A 20 3.65 18.36 -16.69
N THR A 21 3.10 19.32 -15.96
CA THR A 21 3.68 19.77 -14.68
C THR A 21 3.60 18.59 -13.72
N ARG A 22 4.75 17.97 -13.43
CA ARG A 22 4.83 17.05 -12.29
C ARG A 22 4.37 17.84 -11.08
N GLU A 23 3.28 17.41 -10.45
CA GLU A 23 2.90 18.01 -9.17
C GLU A 23 4.12 17.93 -8.24
N PRO A 24 4.46 19.02 -7.53
CA PRO A 24 5.51 18.95 -6.54
C PRO A 24 5.12 17.84 -5.57
N LYS A 25 6.01 16.87 -5.39
CA LYS A 25 5.80 15.77 -4.45
C LYS A 25 5.61 16.39 -3.07
N VAL A 26 4.35 16.51 -2.64
CA VAL A 26 4.01 17.09 -1.34
C VAL A 26 4.63 16.18 -0.30
N SER A 27 5.69 16.66 0.36
CA SER A 27 6.30 15.94 1.47
C SER A 27 5.32 15.97 2.63
N LEU A 28 5.02 14.83 3.27
CA LEU A 28 4.19 14.79 4.48
C LEU A 28 4.68 15.76 5.57
N SER A 29 5.98 16.02 5.59
CA SER A 29 6.63 17.05 6.38
C SER A 29 6.17 18.49 6.06
N SER A 30 5.34 18.80 5.06
CA SER A 30 4.88 20.19 4.85
C SER A 30 3.92 20.65 5.94
N ASP A 31 3.21 19.72 6.58
CA ASP A 31 2.27 20.01 7.65
C ASP A 31 3.02 20.17 8.99
N PRO A 32 2.81 21.28 9.73
CA PRO A 32 3.52 21.55 10.98
C PRO A 32 3.24 20.49 12.07
N VAL A 33 2.04 19.91 12.10
CA VAL A 33 1.70 18.84 13.06
C VAL A 33 2.44 17.56 12.69
N VAL A 34 2.51 17.20 11.41
CA VAL A 34 3.27 16.02 10.96
C VAL A 34 4.77 16.18 11.26
N ARG A 35 5.33 17.40 11.12
CA ARG A 35 6.72 17.67 11.51
C ARG A 35 6.98 17.47 13.01
N GLU A 36 6.00 17.80 13.84
CA GLU A 36 6.11 17.68 15.30
C GLU A 36 6.09 16.21 15.76
N TYR A 37 5.39 15.34 15.02
CA TYR A 37 5.19 13.92 15.36
C TYR A 37 5.74 12.95 14.29
N LEU A 38 6.91 13.25 13.72
CA LEU A 38 7.51 12.42 12.65
C LEU A 38 7.79 10.97 13.08
N ASP A 39 7.99 10.73 14.38
CA ASP A 39 8.14 9.42 14.99
C ASP A 39 6.85 8.58 14.97
N VAL A 40 5.69 9.23 14.98
CA VAL A 40 4.36 8.61 14.88
C VAL A 40 3.97 8.33 13.42
N PHE A 41 4.57 9.05 12.47
CA PHE A 41 4.33 8.90 11.02
C PHE A 41 5.56 8.38 10.25
N PRO A 42 6.11 7.20 10.60
CA PRO A 42 7.24 6.64 9.85
C PRO A 42 6.79 6.23 8.45
N ASN A 43 7.69 6.35 7.47
CA ASN A 43 7.43 5.93 6.09
C ASN A 43 7.14 4.41 5.97
N GLU A 44 7.61 3.63 6.95
CA GLU A 44 7.39 2.19 7.06
C GLU A 44 6.96 1.84 8.48
N LEU A 45 6.01 0.91 8.61
CA LEU A 45 5.59 0.41 9.92
C LEU A 45 6.76 -0.30 10.60
N LEU A 46 7.05 0.10 11.84
CA LEU A 46 8.01 -0.61 12.69
C LEU A 46 7.49 -2.02 12.95
N GLY A 47 8.30 -3.03 12.61
CA GLY A 47 8.00 -4.45 12.78
C GLY A 47 7.63 -4.86 14.21
N GLN A 48 7.98 -4.00 15.17
CA GLN A 48 7.69 -4.16 16.57
C GLN A 48 6.40 -3.41 16.91
N ILE A 49 5.35 -4.17 17.22
CA ILE A 49 4.21 -3.61 17.96
C ILE A 49 4.80 -2.98 19.23
N PRO A 50 4.57 -1.68 19.50
CA PRO A 50 5.07 -1.04 20.70
C PRO A 50 4.69 -1.88 21.93
N PRO A 51 5.56 -2.00 22.95
CA PRO A 51 5.20 -2.71 24.17
C PRO A 51 3.90 -2.12 24.71
N ARG A 52 2.83 -2.92 24.73
CA ARG A 52 1.54 -2.52 25.26
C ARG A 52 1.53 -2.90 26.73
N GLU A 53 0.99 -2.02 27.56
CA GLU A 53 0.89 -2.24 29.01
C GLU A 53 -0.09 -3.38 29.36
N ILE A 54 -0.92 -3.79 28.40
CA ILE A 54 -1.95 -4.81 28.55
C ILE A 54 -1.83 -5.85 27.44
N ASP A 55 -1.96 -7.12 27.81
CA ASP A 55 -2.04 -8.23 26.87
C ASP A 55 -3.41 -8.26 26.17
N PHE A 56 -3.40 -8.39 24.84
CA PHE A 56 -4.62 -8.51 24.05
C PHE A 56 -5.09 -9.95 24.09
N THR A 57 -6.13 -10.22 24.88
CA THR A 57 -6.79 -11.53 24.93
C THR A 57 -8.07 -11.48 24.10
N ILE A 58 -8.28 -12.48 23.23
CA ILE A 58 -9.54 -12.67 22.52
C ILE A 58 -10.39 -13.62 23.36
N GLU A 59 -11.38 -13.08 24.05
CA GLU A 59 -12.37 -13.88 24.78
C GLU A 59 -13.38 -14.48 23.80
N LEU A 60 -13.64 -15.77 23.94
CA LEU A 60 -14.64 -16.49 23.14
C LEU A 60 -15.86 -16.79 24.00
N GLU A 61 -17.04 -16.77 23.38
CA GLU A 61 -18.25 -17.26 24.03
C GLU A 61 -18.05 -18.72 24.47
N PRO A 62 -18.51 -19.09 25.68
CA PRO A 62 -18.37 -20.45 26.19
C PRO A 62 -18.88 -21.48 25.17
N SER A 63 -18.14 -22.57 25.00
CA SER A 63 -18.45 -23.65 24.05
C SER A 63 -18.26 -23.31 22.56
N THR A 64 -17.60 -22.20 22.21
CA THR A 64 -17.23 -21.92 20.81
C THR A 64 -16.06 -22.82 20.37
N PRO A 65 -16.26 -23.74 19.41
CA PRO A 65 -15.17 -24.58 18.91
C PRO A 65 -14.26 -23.79 17.94
N PRO A 66 -12.98 -24.19 17.80
CA PRO A 66 -12.11 -23.67 16.74
C PRO A 66 -12.70 -23.90 15.35
N ILE A 67 -12.49 -22.93 14.45
CA ILE A 67 -12.94 -23.02 13.06
C ILE A 67 -11.76 -23.35 12.16
N SER A 68 -11.82 -24.50 11.49
CA SER A 68 -10.86 -24.89 10.45
C SER A 68 -11.52 -24.86 9.08
N ARG A 69 -10.96 -24.06 8.16
CA ARG A 69 -11.45 -23.93 6.78
C ARG A 69 -10.29 -23.99 5.80
N ALA A 70 -10.52 -24.66 4.68
CA ALA A 70 -9.54 -24.71 3.60
C ALA A 70 -9.29 -23.29 3.03
N PRO A 71 -8.05 -22.94 2.66
CA PRO A 71 -7.74 -21.69 1.97
C PRO A 71 -8.50 -21.56 0.65
N TYR A 72 -8.81 -20.33 0.25
CA TYR A 72 -9.48 -20.04 -1.01
C TYR A 72 -8.58 -20.39 -2.23
N ARG A 73 -9.19 -20.86 -3.32
CA ARG A 73 -8.47 -21.15 -4.57
C ARG A 73 -8.08 -19.85 -5.27
N MET A 74 -6.80 -19.62 -5.47
CA MET A 74 -6.27 -18.42 -6.13
C MET A 74 -5.55 -18.79 -7.42
N ALA A 75 -5.59 -17.88 -8.41
CA ALA A 75 -4.81 -18.01 -9.64
C ALA A 75 -3.30 -17.94 -9.34
N PRO A 76 -2.43 -18.52 -10.19
CA PRO A 76 -0.98 -18.54 -9.95
C PRO A 76 -0.35 -17.16 -9.72
N ALA A 77 -0.83 -16.12 -10.42
CA ALA A 77 -0.31 -14.76 -10.25
C ALA A 77 -0.62 -14.20 -8.85
N LYS A 78 -1.84 -14.41 -8.34
CA LYS A 78 -2.24 -14.00 -6.99
C LYS A 78 -1.50 -14.78 -5.91
N LEU A 79 -1.25 -16.08 -6.12
CA LEU A 79 -0.45 -16.87 -5.17
C LEU A 79 1.00 -16.36 -5.09
N LYS A 80 1.59 -15.97 -6.22
CA LYS A 80 2.94 -15.40 -6.25
C LYS A 80 3.00 -14.08 -5.47
N GLU A 81 2.04 -13.20 -5.68
CA GLU A 81 1.92 -11.94 -4.95
C GLU A 81 1.70 -12.17 -3.44
N LEU A 82 0.77 -13.05 -3.08
CA LEU A 82 0.49 -13.39 -1.68
C LEU A 82 1.75 -13.92 -0.97
N LYS A 83 2.55 -14.75 -1.66
CA LYS A 83 3.80 -15.26 -1.10
C LYS A 83 4.80 -14.14 -0.79
N VAL A 84 4.90 -13.13 -1.65
CA VAL A 84 5.78 -11.96 -1.42
C VAL A 84 5.31 -11.19 -0.20
N GLN A 85 4.01 -10.89 -0.11
CA GLN A 85 3.44 -10.18 1.04
C GLN A 85 3.64 -10.94 2.35
N LEU A 86 3.43 -12.27 2.35
CA LEU A 86 3.66 -13.09 3.54
C LEU A 86 5.14 -13.08 3.96
N GLN A 87 6.08 -13.10 3.01
CA GLN A 87 7.50 -13.01 3.32
C GLN A 87 7.85 -11.65 3.94
N GLU A 88 7.34 -10.55 3.39
CA GLU A 88 7.54 -9.21 3.96
C GLU A 88 7.00 -9.12 5.40
N LEU A 89 5.84 -9.73 5.69
CA LEU A 89 5.27 -9.76 7.04
C LEU A 89 6.08 -10.62 8.01
N LEU A 90 6.67 -11.73 7.54
CA LEU A 90 7.57 -12.58 8.32
C LEU A 90 8.88 -11.84 8.62
N ASP A 91 9.47 -11.20 7.62
CA ASP A 91 10.74 -10.46 7.75
C ASP A 91 10.57 -9.27 8.71
N LYS A 92 9.38 -8.64 8.72
CA LYS A 92 9.02 -7.59 9.67
C LYS A 92 8.65 -8.12 11.06
N GLY A 93 8.47 -9.43 11.25
CA GLY A 93 8.09 -10.01 12.54
C GLY A 93 6.62 -9.81 12.94
N PHE A 94 5.75 -9.37 12.03
CA PHE A 94 4.33 -9.20 12.31
C PHE A 94 3.57 -10.52 12.39
N ILE A 95 4.07 -11.56 11.71
CA ILE A 95 3.52 -12.91 11.75
C ILE A 95 4.63 -13.92 12.02
N ARG A 96 4.23 -15.13 12.46
CA ARG A 96 5.14 -16.28 12.62
C ARG A 96 4.42 -17.56 12.23
N PRO A 97 5.15 -18.62 11.80
CA PRO A 97 4.57 -19.94 11.66
C PRO A 97 3.92 -20.39 12.97
N SER A 98 2.77 -21.04 12.87
CA SER A 98 2.04 -21.57 14.03
C SER A 98 1.34 -22.87 13.68
N VAL A 99 1.01 -23.64 14.71
CA VAL A 99 0.13 -24.80 14.64
C VAL A 99 -1.08 -24.47 15.50
N SER A 100 -2.24 -24.30 14.88
CA SER A 100 -3.51 -24.14 15.59
C SER A 100 -4.16 -25.50 15.75
N SER A 101 -4.61 -25.79 16.98
CA SER A 101 -5.46 -26.95 17.29
C SER A 101 -6.94 -26.61 17.16
#